data_AF-A0A2V8VLH5-F1
#
_entry.id   AF-A0A2V8VLH5-F1
#
_cell.length_a   1.000
_cell.length_b   1.000
_cell.length_c   1.000
_cell.angle_alpha   90.00
_cell.angle_beta   90.00
_cell.angle_gamma   90.00
#
_symmetry.space_group_name_H-M   'P 1'
#
loop_
_entity.id
_entity.type
_entity.pdbx_description
1 polymer ?
#
loop_
_entity_poly.entity_id
_entity_poly.type
_entity_poly.pdbx_seq_one_letter_code
_entity_poly.pdbx_strand_id
1 'polypeptide(L)'
;MTWIIFALGAVLAWGMYGPALHRGQVELGSPWRALLCVGLAYFLIGVLVPLASLSSGQGGIGGFNLPGSIWATVGGALGAIGAVCIIWAFKTGGLPAYVMPIVFGGAPLVNVLVSMLTHPPKTSPNPLLYVGYVVTALGAGMVLYYKPA
;
A
#
# COMPACT_ATOMS: atom_id res chain seq x y z
N MET A 1 0.10 -14.27 -18.27
CA MET A 1 -0.80 -13.42 -17.46
C MET A 1 -0.71 -13.71 -15.95
N THR A 2 0.29 -14.46 -15.48
CA THR A 2 0.46 -14.85 -14.08
C THR A 2 0.57 -13.67 -13.10
N TRP A 3 1.11 -12.53 -13.54
CA TRP A 3 1.21 -11.32 -12.72
C TRP A 3 -0.15 -10.78 -12.25
N ILE A 4 -1.23 -11.03 -13.00
CA ILE A 4 -2.59 -10.61 -12.62
C ILE A 4 -3.03 -11.34 -11.35
N ILE A 5 -2.69 -12.62 -11.21
CA ILE A 5 -3.04 -13.42 -10.02
C ILE A 5 -2.36 -12.82 -8.78
N PHE A 6 -1.08 -12.44 -8.88
CA PHE A 6 -0.37 -11.78 -7.78
C PHE A 6 -0.92 -10.39 -7.48
N ALA A 7 -1.33 -9.63 -8.50
CA ALA A 7 -2.00 -8.35 -8.32
C ALA A 7 -3.35 -8.51 -7.60
N LEU A 8 -4.16 -9.50 -7.98
CA LEU A 8 -5.42 -9.81 -7.28
C LEU A 8 -5.17 -10.31 -5.85
N GLY A 9 -4.12 -11.10 -5.63
CA GLY A 9 -3.68 -11.48 -4.29
C GLY A 9 -3.32 -10.28 -3.42
N ALA A 10 -2.63 -9.29 -4.00
CA ALA A 10 -2.35 -8.02 -3.32
C ALA A 10 -3.65 -7.25 -3.00
N VAL A 11 -4.60 -7.17 -3.93
CA VAL A 11 -5.92 -6.56 -3.68
C VAL A 11 -6.63 -7.23 -2.51
N LEU A 12 -6.63 -8.57 -2.45
CA LEU A 12 -7.24 -9.32 -1.34
C LEU A 12 -6.52 -9.04 -0.02
N ALA A 13 -5.19 -9.11 0.01
CA ALA A 13 -4.41 -8.88 1.22
C ALA A 13 -4.60 -7.45 1.77
N TRP A 14 -4.50 -6.44 0.91
CA TRP A 14 -4.69 -5.03 1.28
C TRP A 14 -6.15 -4.69 1.61
N GLY A 15 -7.12 -5.34 0.96
CA GLY A 15 -8.54 -5.21 1.29
C GLY A 15 -8.86 -5.73 2.70
N MET A 16 -8.28 -6.87 3.10
CA MET A 16 -8.45 -7.43 4.45
C MET A 16 -7.62 -6.73 5.51
N TYR A 17 -6.53 -6.05 5.13
CA TYR A 17 -5.58 -5.41 6.03
C TYR A 17 -6.24 -4.45 7.03
N GLY A 18 -7.15 -3.59 6.57
CA GLY A 18 -7.76 -2.55 7.39
C GLY A 18 -8.62 -3.09 8.53
N PRO A 19 -9.61 -3.97 8.23
CA PRO A 19 -10.38 -4.66 9.25
C PRO A 19 -9.51 -5.47 10.23
N ALA A 20 -8.52 -6.22 9.73
CA ALA A 20 -7.63 -7.01 10.56
C ALA A 20 -6.78 -6.13 11.51
N LEU A 21 -6.23 -5.03 10.98
CA LEU A 21 -5.43 -4.09 11.75
C LEU A 21 -6.26 -3.38 12.82
N HIS A 22 -7.46 -2.91 12.47
CA HIS A 22 -8.35 -2.26 13.43
C HIS A 22 -8.77 -3.22 14.54
N ARG A 23 -9.14 -4.46 14.20
CA ARG A 23 -9.40 -5.50 15.21
C ARG A 23 -8.18 -5.71 16.11
N GLY A 24 -6.99 -5.86 15.54
CA GLY A 24 -5.75 -5.99 16.32
C GLY A 24 -5.50 -4.82 17.27
N GLN A 25 -5.78 -3.59 16.84
CA GLN A 25 -5.66 -2.40 17.70
C GLN A 25 -6.66 -2.40 18.86
N VAL A 26 -7.91 -2.79 18.60
CA VAL A 26 -8.96 -2.89 19.62
C VAL A 26 -8.60 -3.95 20.66
N GLU A 27 -8.24 -5.16 20.22
CA GLU A 27 -7.90 -6.28 21.11
C GLU A 27 -6.62 -6.02 21.93
N LEU A 28 -5.62 -5.36 21.35
CA LEU A 28 -4.38 -5.03 22.05
C LEU A 28 -4.49 -3.77 22.93
N GLY A 29 -5.56 -3.00 22.78
CA GLY A 29 -5.78 -1.72 23.47
C GLY A 29 -4.72 -0.65 23.20
N SER A 30 -3.85 -0.85 22.20
CA SER A 30 -2.74 0.06 21.91
C SER A 30 -2.37 0.04 20.42
N PRO A 31 -2.51 1.18 19.72
CA PRO A 31 -2.10 1.34 18.32
C PRO A 31 -0.61 1.01 18.09
N TRP A 32 0.24 1.28 19.09
CA TRP A 32 1.68 1.03 19.01
C TRP A 32 2.03 -0.46 19.14
N ARG A 33 1.29 -1.21 19.95
CA ARG A 33 1.43 -2.68 20.02
C ARG A 33 1.03 -3.32 18.70
N ALA A 34 -0.07 -2.85 18.10
CA ALA A 34 -0.48 -3.30 16.77
C ALA A 34 0.58 -2.95 15.69
N LEU A 35 1.13 -1.72 15.72
CA LEU A 35 2.22 -1.33 14.82
C LEU A 35 3.45 -2.22 14.97
N LEU A 36 3.81 -2.60 16.20
CA LEU A 36 4.92 -3.51 16.45
C LEU A 36 4.67 -4.88 15.80
N CYS A 37 3.45 -5.42 15.89
CA CYS A 37 3.07 -6.65 15.19
C CYS A 37 3.16 -6.52 13.66
N VAL A 38 2.74 -5.36 13.11
CA VAL A 38 2.89 -5.08 11.67
C VAL A 38 4.37 -5.03 11.27
N GLY A 39 5.20 -4.34 12.05
CA GLY A 39 6.64 -4.24 11.80
C GLY A 39 7.33 -5.61 11.84
N LEU A 40 6.98 -6.46 12.81
CA LEU A 40 7.48 -7.83 12.89
C LEU A 40 7.07 -8.64 11.65
N ALA A 41 5.81 -8.54 11.22
CA ALA A 41 5.34 -9.23 10.02
C ALA A 41 6.08 -8.74 8.76
N TYR A 42 6.33 -7.44 8.64
CA TYR A 42 7.09 -6.86 7.52
C TYR A 42 8.53 -7.34 7.51
N PHE A 43 9.17 -7.45 8.67
CA PHE A 43 10.51 -8.03 8.77
C PHE A 43 10.51 -9.50 8.36
N LEU A 44 9.62 -10.32 8.94
CA LEU A 44 9.58 -11.76 8.66
C LEU A 44 9.31 -12.02 7.18
N ILE A 45 8.27 -11.41 6.61
CA ILE A 45 7.90 -11.65 5.21
C ILE A 45 8.91 -10.98 4.27
N GLY A 46 9.24 -9.71 4.53
CA GLY A 46 10.12 -8.91 3.68
C GLY A 46 11.59 -9.36 3.68
N VAL A 47 12.02 -10.14 4.68
CA VAL A 47 13.38 -10.71 4.71
C VAL A 47 13.38 -12.19 4.34
N LEU A 48 12.51 -13.01 4.93
CA LEU A 48 12.58 -14.46 4.74
C LEU A 48 12.14 -14.89 3.33
N VAL A 49 11.11 -14.24 2.75
CA VAL A 49 10.63 -14.60 1.40
C VAL A 49 11.69 -14.30 0.34
N PRO A 50 12.32 -13.09 0.29
CA PRO A 50 13.41 -12.85 -0.64
C PRO A 50 14.61 -13.76 -0.41
N LEU A 51 15.01 -14.01 0.84
CA LEU A 51 16.13 -14.92 1.12
C LEU A 51 15.89 -16.34 0.60
N ALA A 52 14.67 -16.88 0.79
CA ALA A 52 14.29 -18.18 0.23
C ALA A 52 14.26 -18.19 -1.31
N SER A 53 13.81 -17.08 -1.91
CA SER A 53 13.78 -16.93 -3.38
C SER A 53 15.20 -16.85 -3.97
N LEU A 54 16.09 -16.10 -3.34
CA LEU A 54 17.48 -15.95 -3.78
C LEU A 54 18.30 -17.22 -3.54
N SER A 55 18.04 -17.96 -2.46
CA SER A 55 18.73 -19.21 -2.15
C SER A 55 18.30 -20.39 -3.03
N SER A 56 17.12 -20.33 -3.65
CA SER A 56 16.58 -21.37 -4.54
C SER A 56 16.96 -21.20 -6.02
N GLY A 57 17.89 -20.29 -6.34
CA GLY A 57 18.49 -20.17 -7.68
C GLY A 57 18.12 -18.91 -8.47
N GLN A 58 17.37 -17.97 -7.91
CA GLN A 58 17.06 -16.68 -8.56
C GLN A 58 18.21 -15.66 -8.40
N GLY A 59 19.40 -15.97 -8.92
CA GLY A 59 20.52 -15.02 -9.01
C GLY A 59 21.44 -14.93 -7.78
N GLY A 60 21.15 -15.67 -6.71
CA GLY A 60 21.95 -15.70 -5.48
C GLY A 60 21.85 -14.40 -4.65
N ILE A 61 22.48 -14.37 -3.48
CA ILE A 61 22.45 -13.21 -2.55
C ILE A 61 23.40 -12.08 -3.03
N GLY A 62 23.93 -12.17 -4.26
CA GLY A 62 24.79 -11.16 -4.87
C GLY A 62 24.02 -10.15 -5.73
N GLY A 63 24.73 -9.21 -6.35
CA GLY A 63 24.15 -8.33 -7.39
C GLY A 63 23.50 -7.03 -6.89
N PHE A 64 23.68 -6.69 -5.61
CA PHE A 64 23.26 -5.40 -5.08
C PHE A 64 24.09 -4.26 -5.68
N ASN A 65 23.43 -3.20 -6.14
CA ASN A 65 24.06 -1.95 -6.56
C ASN A 65 23.51 -0.79 -5.72
N LEU A 66 24.32 0.23 -5.49
CA LEU A 66 23.97 1.32 -4.58
C LEU A 66 22.68 2.06 -4.98
N PRO A 67 22.47 2.47 -6.25
CA PRO A 67 21.22 3.13 -6.64
C PRO A 67 19.98 2.26 -6.42
N GLY A 68 20.01 0.99 -6.85
CA GLY A 68 18.91 0.06 -6.70
C GLY A 68 18.57 -0.21 -5.23
N SER A 69 19.59 -0.40 -4.39
CA SER A 69 19.42 -0.59 -2.95
C SER A 69 18.79 0.63 -2.28
N ILE A 70 19.22 1.84 -2.64
CA ILE A 70 18.64 3.08 -2.09
C ILE A 70 17.17 3.19 -2.47
N TRP A 71 16.84 3.06 -3.76
CA TRP A 71 15.44 3.22 -4.20
C TRP A 71 14.52 2.13 -3.67
N ALA A 72 14.99 0.89 -3.58
CA ALA A 72 14.25 -0.20 -2.94
C ALA A 72 14.00 0.09 -1.45
N THR A 73 15.02 0.61 -0.75
CA THR A 73 14.91 0.99 0.67
C THR A 73 13.94 2.15 0.86
N VAL A 74 14.00 3.18 0.01
CA VAL A 74 13.03 4.30 0.02
C VAL A 74 11.61 3.78 -0.22
N GLY A 75 11.42 2.87 -1.17
CA GLY A 75 10.12 2.23 -1.40
C GLY A 75 9.59 1.50 -0.16
N GLY A 76 10.44 0.72 0.51
CA GLY A 76 10.09 0.05 1.77
C GLY A 76 9.75 1.03 2.89
N ALA A 77 10.53 2.11 3.03
CA ALA A 77 10.29 3.16 4.02
C ALA A 77 8.95 3.87 3.79
N LEU A 78 8.60 4.19 2.53
CA LEU A 78 7.31 4.80 2.18
C LEU A 78 6.14 3.88 2.56
N GLY A 79 6.27 2.57 2.35
CA GLY A 79 5.28 1.58 2.79
C GLY A 79 5.09 1.55 4.31
N ALA A 80 6.20 1.55 5.06
CA ALA A 80 6.17 1.58 6.53
C ALA A 80 5.54 2.88 7.07
N ILE A 81 5.89 4.04 6.48
CA ILE A 81 5.28 5.33 6.81
C ILE A 81 3.76 5.29 6.57
N GLY A 82 3.32 4.73 5.44
CA GLY A 82 1.90 4.55 5.14
C GLY A 82 1.17 3.74 6.21
N ALA A 83 1.76 2.63 6.66
CA ALA A 83 1.20 1.81 7.75
C ALA A 83 1.08 2.59 9.08
N VAL A 84 2.09 3.40 9.43
CA VAL A 84 2.05 4.29 10.60
C VAL A 84 0.90 5.29 10.49
N CYS A 85 0.73 5.92 9.32
CA CYS A 85 -0.36 6.86 9.08
C CYS A 85 -1.75 6.22 9.21
N ILE A 86 -1.95 5.00 8.70
CA ILE A 86 -3.22 4.27 8.85
C ILE A 86 -3.50 3.98 10.33
N ILE A 87 -2.50 3.51 11.06
CA ILE A 87 -2.62 3.25 12.51
C ILE A 87 -2.99 4.51 13.29
N TRP A 88 -2.39 5.64 12.92
CA TRP A 88 -2.70 6.93 13.54
C TRP A 88 -4.08 7.44 13.17
N ALA A 89 -4.55 7.20 11.94
CA ALA A 89 -5.91 7.49 11.52
C ALA A 89 -6.93 6.69 12.34
N PHE A 90 -6.69 5.40 12.58
CA PHE A 90 -7.55 4.59 13.45
C PHE A 90 -7.49 5.04 14.91
N LYS A 91 -6.30 5.38 15.42
CA LYS A 91 -6.12 5.95 16.77
C LYS A 91 -6.92 7.23 16.99
N THR A 92 -7.10 8.03 15.93
CA THR A 92 -7.83 9.30 15.97
C THR A 92 -9.32 9.16 15.64
N GLY A 93 -9.85 7.92 15.62
CA GLY A 93 -11.29 7.64 15.44
C GLY A 93 -11.70 7.29 14.01
N GLY A 94 -10.75 7.20 13.07
CA GLY A 94 -11.02 6.72 11.72
C GLY A 94 -11.47 5.26 11.74
N LEU A 95 -12.55 4.95 11.01
CA LEU A 95 -12.99 3.56 10.84
C LEU A 95 -12.34 2.95 9.59
N PRO A 96 -12.02 1.63 9.57
CA PRO A 96 -11.48 0.94 8.39
C PRO A 96 -12.29 1.20 7.15
N ALA A 97 -13.60 1.22 7.32
CA ALA A 97 -14.54 1.41 6.25
C ALA A 97 -14.65 2.88 5.77
N TYR A 98 -13.78 3.79 6.22
CA TYR A 98 -13.57 5.14 5.64
C TYR A 98 -12.11 5.36 5.27
N VAL A 99 -11.19 5.05 6.20
CA VAL A 99 -9.75 5.26 5.99
C VAL A 99 -9.23 4.43 4.82
N MET A 100 -9.63 3.15 4.71
CA MET A 100 -9.09 2.28 3.68
C MET A 100 -9.45 2.77 2.28
N PRO A 101 -10.73 3.04 1.92
CA PRO A 101 -11.04 3.50 0.57
C PRO A 101 -10.49 4.89 0.25
N ILE A 102 -10.28 5.77 1.23
CA ILE A 102 -9.55 7.04 1.01
C ILE A 102 -8.10 6.75 0.59
N VAL A 103 -7.41 5.85 1.30
CA VAL A 103 -6.02 5.48 1.00
C VAL A 103 -5.91 4.78 -0.36
N PHE A 104 -6.70 3.72 -0.60
CA PHE A 104 -6.60 2.94 -1.85
C PHE A 104 -7.24 3.64 -3.05
N GLY A 105 -8.20 4.52 -2.82
CA GLY A 105 -8.75 5.39 -3.86
C GLY A 105 -7.79 6.52 -4.23
N GLY A 106 -7.08 7.10 -3.26
CA GLY A 106 -6.14 8.21 -3.46
C GLY A 106 -4.76 7.80 -3.95
N ALA A 107 -4.24 6.64 -3.54
CA ALA A 107 -2.89 6.19 -3.89
C ALA A 107 -2.63 6.12 -5.42
N PRO A 108 -3.56 5.65 -6.27
CA PRO A 108 -3.37 5.70 -7.72
C PRO A 108 -3.20 7.13 -8.27
N LEU A 109 -3.93 8.11 -7.73
CA LEU A 109 -3.83 9.50 -8.17
C LEU A 109 -2.44 10.07 -7.83
N VAL A 110 -1.95 9.81 -6.60
CA VAL A 110 -0.60 10.21 -6.19
C VAL A 110 0.45 9.53 -7.06
N ASN A 111 0.30 8.23 -7.35
CA ASN A 111 1.22 7.49 -8.21
C ASN A 111 1.33 8.11 -9.61
N VAL A 112 0.21 8.47 -10.22
CA VAL A 112 0.21 9.12 -11.54
C VAL A 112 0.85 10.50 -11.46
N LEU A 113 0.56 11.31 -10.43
CA LEU A 113 1.19 12.62 -10.26
C LEU A 113 2.72 12.50 -10.11
N VAL A 114 3.20 11.61 -9.26
CA VAL A 114 4.64 11.36 -9.07
C VAL A 114 5.26 10.82 -10.37
N SER A 115 4.56 9.95 -11.10
CA SER A 115 5.02 9.45 -12.40
C SER A 115 5.15 10.57 -13.42
N MET A 116 4.19 11.48 -13.49
CA MET A 116 4.25 12.65 -14.38
C MET A 116 5.37 13.63 -14.00
N LEU A 117 5.66 13.79 -12.70
CA LEU A 117 6.74 14.66 -12.24
C LEU A 117 8.13 14.05 -12.51
N THR A 118 8.26 12.74 -12.33
CA THR A 118 9.54 12.02 -12.53
C THR A 118 9.80 11.69 -14.00
N HIS A 119 8.73 11.50 -14.78
CA HIS A 119 8.77 11.23 -16.21
C HIS A 119 7.82 12.20 -16.93
N PRO A 120 8.25 13.47 -17.15
CA PRO A 120 7.41 14.49 -17.76
C PRO A 120 6.83 14.03 -19.10
N PRO A 121 5.50 14.16 -19.30
CA PRO A 121 4.86 13.68 -20.50
C PRO A 121 5.30 14.52 -21.71
N LYS A 122 5.67 13.84 -22.80
CA LYS A 122 6.10 14.49 -24.06
C LYS A 122 4.96 15.19 -24.80
N THR A 123 3.73 14.89 -24.44
CA THR A 123 2.50 15.48 -24.98
C THR A 123 1.58 15.88 -23.83
N SER A 124 0.65 16.80 -24.08
CA SER A 124 -0.32 17.21 -23.07
C SER A 124 -1.11 15.99 -22.56
N PRO A 125 -1.29 15.81 -21.24
CA PRO A 125 -2.12 14.74 -20.69
C PRO A 125 -3.51 14.75 -21.31
N ASN A 126 -4.00 13.56 -21.70
CA ASN A 126 -5.35 13.43 -22.23
C ASN A 126 -6.36 13.93 -21.18
N PRO A 127 -7.31 14.83 -21.51
CA PRO A 127 -8.30 15.32 -20.56
C PRO A 127 -9.09 14.22 -19.82
N LEU A 128 -9.24 13.04 -20.44
CA LEU A 128 -9.86 11.86 -19.80
C LEU A 128 -9.12 11.37 -18.55
N LEU A 129 -7.82 11.68 -18.40
CA LEU A 129 -7.07 11.38 -17.19
C LEU A 129 -7.70 12.05 -15.97
N TYR A 130 -8.01 13.34 -16.07
CA TYR A 130 -8.63 14.11 -15.00
C TYR A 130 -10.07 13.64 -14.72
N VAL A 131 -10.79 13.23 -15.77
CA VAL A 131 -12.10 12.57 -15.61
C VAL A 131 -11.94 11.27 -14.82
N GLY A 132 -10.93 10.45 -15.14
CA GLY A 132 -10.61 9.22 -14.41
C GLY A 132 -10.32 9.46 -12.93
N TYR A 133 -9.64 10.57 -12.57
CA TYR A 133 -9.41 10.95 -11.17
C TYR A 133 -10.73 11.23 -10.44
N VAL A 134 -11.61 12.02 -11.07
CA VAL A 134 -12.93 12.34 -10.52
C VAL A 134 -13.77 11.07 -10.37
N VAL A 135 -13.82 10.23 -11.40
CA VAL A 135 -14.57 8.96 -11.35
C VAL A 135 -14.03 8.03 -10.28
N THR A 136 -12.71 7.94 -10.10
CA THR A 136 -12.09 7.11 -9.05
C THR A 136 -12.43 7.62 -7.66
N ALA A 137 -12.33 8.93 -7.45
CA ALA A 137 -12.69 9.58 -6.18
C ALA A 137 -14.19 9.41 -5.87
N LEU A 138 -15.07 9.61 -6.86
CA LEU A 138 -16.51 9.41 -6.72
C LEU A 138 -16.87 7.94 -6.49
N GLY A 139 -16.22 7.01 -7.20
CA GLY A 139 -16.39 5.57 -7.03
C GLY A 139 -16.04 5.12 -5.61
N ALA A 140 -14.89 5.55 -5.10
CA ALA A 140 -14.51 5.33 -3.71
C ALA A 140 -15.54 5.95 -2.75
N GLY A 141 -15.96 7.20 -3.00
CA GLY A 141 -17.00 7.88 -2.23
C GLY A 141 -18.34 7.15 -2.20
N MET A 142 -18.80 6.60 -3.33
CA MET A 142 -20.04 5.82 -3.41
C MET A 142 -19.96 4.52 -2.60
N VAL A 143 -18.84 3.79 -2.71
CA VAL A 143 -18.61 2.57 -1.91
C VAL A 143 -18.63 2.91 -0.42
N LEU A 144 -18.03 4.04 -0.04
CA LEU A 144 -18.00 4.52 1.34
C LEU A 144 -19.37 4.95 1.87
N TYR A 145 -20.16 5.63 1.05
CA TYR A 145 -21.44 6.20 1.42
C TYR A 145 -22.55 5.13 1.51
N TYR A 146 -22.57 4.17 0.57
CA TYR A 146 -23.61 3.15 0.49
C TYR A 146 -23.24 1.81 1.14
N LYS A 147 -22.10 1.71 1.84
CA LYS A 147 -21.79 0.49 2.60
C LYS A 147 -22.86 0.25 3.67
N PRO A 148 -23.31 -1.00 3.88
CA PRO A 148 -24.16 -1.35 5.01
C PRO A 148 -23.38 -1.19 6.33
N ALA A 149 -24.09 -0.84 7.40
CA ALA A 149 -23.56 -0.77 8.76
C ALA A 149 -23.24 -2.17 9.32
#